data_AF-A0A2D4GKB9-F1
#
_entry.id   AF-A0A2D4GKB9-F1
#
_cell.length_a   1.000
_cell.length_b   1.000
_cell.length_c   1.000
_cell.angle_alpha   90.00
_cell.angle_beta   90.00
_cell.angle_gamma   90.00
#
_symmetry.space_group_name_H-M   'P 1'
#
loop_
_entity.id
_entity.type
_entity.pdbx_description
1 polymer ?
#
loop_
_entity_poly.entity_id
_entity_poly.type
_entity_poly.pdbx_seq_one_letter_code
_entity_poly.pdbx_strand_id
1 'polypeptide(L)'
;NKYYGRGLSIEGFRSALCQYLHNGIELRKDLFDPVLSKLQSLKAVLERQASYRFYSSSLLIIYDGKDTRSETYLERKAEMRLKPVDFSLADKLQDVGSTESVSFQPKTTDSHPSSVLLC
;
A
#
# COMPACT_ATOMS: atom_id res chain seq x y z
N ASN A 1 7.05 4.81 -15.98
CA ASN A 1 8.02 5.22 -17.03
C ASN A 1 8.61 6.58 -16.64
N LYS A 2 9.94 6.77 -16.69
CA LYS A 2 10.64 7.99 -16.27
C LYS A 2 10.26 9.28 -17.02
N TYR A 3 9.67 9.17 -18.22
CA TYR A 3 9.27 10.34 -19.01
C TYR A 3 7.97 10.99 -18.52
N TYR A 4 7.18 10.30 -17.69
CA TYR A 4 5.89 10.79 -17.20
C TYR A 4 6.00 12.15 -16.50
N GLY A 5 7.06 12.36 -15.70
CA GLY A 5 7.25 13.61 -14.96
C GLY A 5 7.57 14.84 -15.83
N ARG A 6 8.08 14.66 -17.06
CA ARG A 6 8.62 15.78 -17.87
C ARG A 6 7.56 16.77 -18.36
N GLY A 7 6.32 16.33 -18.50
CA GLY A 7 5.22 17.13 -19.04
C GLY A 7 4.22 17.61 -17.99
N LEU A 8 4.49 17.42 -16.70
CA LEU A 8 3.53 17.77 -15.65
C LEU A 8 3.51 19.29 -15.42
N SER A 9 2.31 19.86 -15.41
CA SER A 9 2.08 21.19 -14.82
C SER A 9 2.21 21.11 -13.30
N ILE A 10 2.14 22.25 -12.61
CA ILE A 10 2.11 22.30 -11.13
C ILE A 10 0.94 21.45 -10.60
N GLU A 11 -0.23 21.57 -11.22
CA GLU A 11 -1.44 20.81 -10.89
C GLU A 11 -1.27 19.33 -11.24
N GLY A 12 -0.63 19.03 -12.37
CA GLY A 12 -0.29 17.67 -12.78
C GLY A 12 0.65 17.00 -11.78
N PHE A 13 1.66 17.72 -11.30
CA PHE A 13 2.58 17.25 -10.27
C PHE A 13 1.86 16.98 -8.95
N ARG A 14 1.00 17.90 -8.49
CA ARG A 14 0.17 17.68 -7.29
C ARG A 14 -0.67 16.41 -7.41
N SER A 15 -1.31 16.23 -8.56
CA SER A 15 -2.14 15.05 -8.83
C SER A 15 -1.32 13.76 -8.84
N ALA A 16 -0.16 13.77 -9.51
CA ALA A 16 0.77 12.64 -9.56
C ALA A 16 1.31 12.27 -8.18
N LEU A 17 1.64 13.26 -7.35
CA LEU A 17 2.11 13.03 -5.99
C LEU A 17 1.01 12.44 -5.10
N CYS A 18 -0.22 12.95 -5.20
CA CYS A 18 -1.38 12.37 -4.51
C CYS A 18 -1.62 10.93 -4.95
N GLN A 19 -1.52 10.63 -6.24
CA GLN A 19 -1.65 9.28 -6.77
C GLN A 19 -0.53 8.36 -6.25
N TYR A 20 0.70 8.87 -6.16
CA TYR A 20 1.83 8.11 -5.64
C TYR A 20 1.67 7.73 -4.16
N LEU A 21 1.14 8.64 -3.36
CA LEU A 21 0.92 8.44 -1.91
C LEU A 21 -0.43 7.78 -1.60
N HIS A 22 -1.16 7.31 -2.62
CA HIS A 22 -2.40 6.55 -2.44
C HIS A 22 -2.08 5.06 -2.35
N ASN A 23 -2.54 4.38 -1.30
CA ASN A 23 -2.29 2.93 -1.12
C ASN A 23 -3.32 2.02 -1.80
N GLY A 24 -4.22 2.61 -2.60
CA GLY A 24 -5.33 1.92 -3.26
C GLY A 24 -6.65 1.98 -2.48
N ILE A 25 -6.61 2.32 -1.19
CA ILE A 25 -7.79 2.51 -0.34
C ILE A 25 -7.97 4.00 -0.03
N GLU A 26 -6.90 4.66 0.39
CA GLU A 26 -6.91 6.07 0.73
C GLU A 26 -5.57 6.76 0.47
N LEU A 27 -5.61 8.09 0.52
CA LEU A 27 -4.42 8.92 0.51
C LEU A 27 -3.73 8.85 1.87
N ARG A 28 -2.47 8.40 1.90
CA ARG A 28 -1.64 8.29 3.10
C ARG A 28 -1.15 9.65 3.58
N LYS A 29 -2.07 10.44 4.15
CA LYS A 29 -1.80 11.80 4.68
C LYS A 29 -0.84 11.77 5.88
N ASP A 30 -0.78 10.66 6.59
CA ASP A 30 0.18 10.41 7.69
C ASP A 30 1.65 10.52 7.22
N LEU A 31 1.90 10.33 5.92
CA LEU A 31 3.24 10.43 5.35
C LEU A 31 3.66 11.86 5.04
N PHE A 32 2.75 12.84 5.07
CA PHE A 32 3.07 14.21 4.64
C PHE A 32 4.02 14.90 5.61
N ASP A 33 3.75 14.85 6.91
CA ASP A 33 4.61 15.50 7.91
C ASP A 33 6.03 14.89 7.94
N PRO A 34 6.22 13.56 7.94
CA PRO A 34 7.54 12.96 7.86
C PRO A 34 8.31 13.32 6.58
N VAL A 35 7.64 13.34 5.42
CA VAL A 35 8.28 13.70 4.15
C VAL A 35 8.68 15.18 4.15
N LEU A 36 7.79 16.06 4.58
CA LEU A 36 8.06 17.50 4.64
C LEU A 36 9.20 17.82 5.59
N SER A 37 9.23 17.18 6.76
CA SER A 37 10.32 17.33 7.73
C SER A 37 11.67 16.94 7.12
N LYS A 38 11.76 15.80 6.43
CA LYS A 38 13.00 15.36 5.75
C LYS A 38 13.44 16.33 4.66
N LEU A 39 12.51 16.86 3.86
CA LEU A 39 12.81 17.86 2.83
C LEU A 39 13.32 19.17 3.42
N GLN A 40 12.74 19.62 4.54
CA GLN A 40 13.20 20.82 5.25
C GLN A 40 14.59 20.62 5.85
N SER A 41 14.87 19.47 6.47
CA SER A 41 16.20 19.13 6.97
C SER A 41 17.23 19.09 5.85
N LEU A 42 16.90 18.45 4.72
CA LEU A 42 17.77 18.40 3.54
C LEU A 42 18.06 19.80 3.02
N LYS A 43 17.03 20.64 2.86
CA LYS A 43 17.19 22.05 2.45
C LYS A 43 18.16 22.78 3.37
N ALA A 44 18.00 22.66 4.69
CA ALA A 44 18.85 23.33 5.67
C ALA A 44 20.32 22.86 5.60
N VAL A 45 20.57 21.58 5.28
CA VAL A 45 21.92 21.07 5.05
C VAL A 45 22.50 21.63 3.76
N LEU A 46 21.73 21.61 2.66
CA LEU A 46 22.17 22.13 1.36
C LEU A 46 22.50 23.62 1.41
N GLU A 47 21.74 24.42 2.17
CA GLU A 47 21.97 25.86 2.34
C GLU A 47 23.27 26.17 3.08
N ARG A 48 23.81 25.24 3.88
CA ARG A 48 25.08 25.42 4.62
C ARG A 48 26.32 25.01 3.81
N GLN A 49 26.13 24.31 2.69
CA GLN A 49 27.23 23.75 1.89
C GLN A 49 27.55 24.68 0.71
N ALA A 50 28.55 25.56 0.87
CA ALA A 50 28.91 26.54 -0.16
C ALA A 50 29.69 25.95 -1.36
N SER A 51 30.17 24.71 -1.25
CA SER A 51 31.08 24.11 -2.24
C SER A 51 30.53 22.85 -2.92
N TYR A 52 29.27 22.49 -2.65
CA TYR A 52 28.64 21.31 -3.23
C TYR A 52 27.51 21.71 -4.18
N ARG A 53 27.51 21.11 -5.38
CA ARG A 53 26.46 21.30 -6.38
C ARG A 53 26.00 19.96 -6.90
N PHE A 54 24.73 19.66 -6.70
CA PHE A 54 24.12 18.38 -7.06
C PHE A 54 23.44 18.52 -8.43
N TYR A 55 23.92 17.77 -9.42
CA TYR A 55 23.32 17.67 -10.74
C TYR A 55 22.80 16.26 -10.95
N SER A 56 21.69 16.12 -11.69
CA SER A 56 21.08 14.82 -12.01
C SER A 56 20.86 13.90 -10.79
N SER A 57 20.75 14.49 -9.60
CA SER A 57 20.50 13.79 -8.34
C SER A 57 19.00 13.65 -8.13
N SER A 58 18.58 12.55 -7.52
CA SER A 58 17.16 12.23 -7.31
C SER A 58 16.87 12.00 -5.84
N LEU A 59 15.62 12.26 -5.44
CA LEU A 59 15.12 11.89 -4.13
C LEU A 59 14.23 10.66 -4.29
N LEU A 60 14.56 9.61 -3.54
CA LEU A 60 13.77 8.38 -3.49
C LEU A 60 12.91 8.39 -2.23
N ILE A 61 11.60 8.34 -2.42
CA ILE A 61 10.61 8.19 -1.35
C ILE A 61 10.09 6.77 -1.43
N ILE A 62 10.22 5.99 -0.36
CA ILE A 62 9.66 4.64 -0.24
C ILE A 62 8.84 4.61 1.05
N TYR A 63 7.65 4.01 0.99
CA TYR A 63 6.79 3.83 2.14
C TYR A 63 6.09 2.47 2.06
N ASP A 64 5.64 1.94 3.19
CA ASP A 64 4.80 0.75 3.23
C ASP A 64 3.34 1.15 2.95
N GLY A 65 2.76 0.58 1.89
CA GLY A 65 1.38 0.82 1.50
C GLY A 65 0.37 0.30 2.53
N LYS A 66 0.76 -0.65 3.37
CA LYS A 66 -0.09 -1.20 4.43
C LYS A 66 -0.34 -0.13 5.49
N ASP A 67 -1.63 0.16 5.72
CA ASP A 67 -2.04 0.90 6.90
C ASP A 67 -2.67 -0.10 7.87
N THR A 68 -2.01 -0.31 9.01
CA THR A 68 -2.50 -1.14 10.13
C THR A 68 -3.94 -0.79 10.56
N ARG A 69 -4.38 0.47 10.38
CA ARG A 69 -5.75 0.90 10.68
C ARG A 69 -6.75 0.42 9.60
N SER A 70 -6.31 0.30 8.36
CA SER A 70 -7.14 -0.13 7.24
C SER A 70 -7.32 -1.65 7.15
N GLU A 71 -6.28 -2.43 7.52
CA GLU A 71 -6.38 -3.90 7.59
C GLU A 71 -7.48 -4.33 8.56
N THR A 72 -7.50 -3.75 9.77
CA THR A 72 -8.55 -4.02 10.77
C THR A 72 -9.97 -3.59 10.35
N TYR A 73 -10.10 -2.68 9.38
CA TYR A 73 -11.39 -2.28 8.82
C TYR A 73 -11.84 -3.26 7.72
N LEU A 74 -10.93 -3.70 6.85
CA LEU A 74 -11.22 -4.70 5.82
C LEU A 74 -11.55 -6.07 6.43
N GLU A 75 -10.81 -6.49 7.46
CA GLU A 75 -11.10 -7.71 8.21
C GLU A 75 -12.49 -7.65 8.83
N ARG A 76 -12.82 -6.58 9.56
CA ARG A 76 -14.18 -6.39 10.11
C ARG A 76 -15.27 -6.38 9.03
N LYS A 77 -14.99 -5.78 7.85
CA LYS A 77 -15.94 -5.78 6.73
C LYS A 77 -16.12 -7.18 6.14
N ALA A 78 -15.05 -7.97 6.03
CA ALA A 78 -15.10 -9.35 5.57
C ALA A 78 -15.83 -10.24 6.58
N GLU A 79 -15.57 -10.07 7.88
CA GLU A 79 -16.28 -10.75 8.98
C GLU A 79 -17.78 -10.42 8.98
N MET A 80 -18.16 -9.15 8.77
CA MET A 80 -19.56 -8.77 8.64
C MET A 80 -20.22 -9.37 7.39
N ARG A 81 -19.46 -9.68 6.34
CA ARG A 81 -19.96 -10.31 5.10
C ARG A 81 -20.01 -11.84 5.18
N LEU A 82 -19.26 -12.45 6.10
CA LEU A 82 -19.20 -13.88 6.33
C LEU A 82 -19.89 -14.25 7.66
N LYS A 83 -21.19 -13.95 7.78
CA LYS A 83 -22.04 -14.70 8.70
C LYS A 83 -22.71 -15.81 7.91
N PRO A 84 -22.30 -17.09 8.07
CA PRO A 84 -23.15 -18.20 7.69
C PRO A 84 -24.52 -17.95 8.35
N VAL A 85 -25.57 -17.95 7.54
CA VAL A 85 -26.92 -18.12 8.07
C VAL A 85 -26.93 -19.55 8.60
N ASP A 86 -26.92 -19.71 9.92
CA ASP A 86 -27.07 -21.01 10.56
C ASP A 86 -28.38 -21.63 10.06
N PHE A 87 -28.27 -22.55 9.10
CA PHE A 87 -29.37 -23.46 8.77
C PHE A 87 -29.39 -24.54 9.85
N SER A 88 -29.84 -24.17 11.04
CA SER A 88 -30.21 -25.12 12.08
C SER A 88 -31.54 -25.77 11.70
N LEU A 89 -31.50 -26.82 10.90
CA LEU A 89 -32.45 -27.95 10.93
C LEU A 89 -32.01 -29.02 9.93
N ALA A 90 -31.06 -29.86 10.34
CA ALA A 90 -30.92 -31.20 9.78
C ALA A 90 -30.19 -32.07 10.79
N ASP A 91 -30.91 -32.56 11.79
CA ASP A 91 -30.47 -33.73 12.54
C ASP A 91 -31.57 -34.79 12.50
N LYS A 92 -31.44 -35.69 11.51
CA LYS A 92 -31.85 -37.11 11.54
C LYS A 92 -31.75 -37.72 10.14
N LEU A 93 -30.71 -38.54 9.91
CA LEU A 93 -30.81 -39.99 9.74
C LEU A 93 -29.48 -40.58 9.26
N GLN A 94 -29.19 -41.77 9.78
CA GLN A 94 -28.04 -42.63 9.53
C GLN A 94 -27.90 -42.98 8.04
N ASP A 95 -26.66 -43.15 7.54
CA ASP A 95 -26.11 -44.47 7.18
C ASP A 95 -24.73 -44.38 6.48
N VAL A 96 -23.85 -45.30 6.90
CA VAL A 96 -22.64 -45.91 6.32
C VAL A 96 -21.99 -45.34 5.03
N GLY A 97 -20.65 -45.20 5.06
CA GLY A 97 -19.80 -45.56 3.90
C GLY A 97 -18.58 -44.68 3.58
N SER A 98 -17.41 -45.11 4.04
CA SER A 98 -16.09 -45.12 3.36
C SER A 98 -15.50 -43.88 2.65
N THR A 99 -14.33 -43.48 3.18
CA THR A 99 -13.06 -43.09 2.51
C THR A 99 -13.10 -42.21 1.25
N GLU A 100 -12.57 -40.98 1.36
CA GLU A 100 -11.44 -40.51 0.54
C GLU A 100 -10.90 -39.17 1.07
N SER A 101 -9.58 -39.14 1.32
CA SER A 101 -8.82 -37.95 1.70
C SER A 101 -8.38 -37.21 0.45
N VAL A 102 -8.73 -35.93 0.32
CA VAL A 102 -8.16 -35.05 -0.71
C VAL A 102 -7.59 -33.81 -0.05
N SER A 103 -6.26 -33.74 -0.04
CA SER A 103 -5.47 -32.58 0.37
C SER A 103 -5.48 -31.53 -0.75
N PHE A 104 -5.86 -30.29 -0.41
CA PHE A 104 -5.63 -29.12 -1.26
C PHE A 104 -4.83 -28.05 -0.51
N GLN A 105 -3.61 -27.82 -0.98
CA GLN A 105 -2.78 -26.61 -0.77
C GLN A 105 -2.70 -25.92 -2.13
N PRO A 106 -3.02 -24.61 -2.26
CA PRO A 106 -1.97 -23.59 -2.55
C PRO A 106 -2.41 -22.16 -2.12
N LYS A 107 -1.66 -21.05 -2.17
CA LYS A 107 -0.31 -20.64 -2.59
C LYS A 107 -0.09 -19.25 -1.96
N THR A 108 1.08 -18.99 -1.40
CA THR A 108 1.53 -17.66 -0.98
C THR A 108 1.69 -16.73 -2.18
N THR A 109 0.95 -15.63 -2.22
CA THR A 109 1.22 -14.53 -3.17
C THR A 109 2.06 -13.48 -2.47
N ASP A 110 3.34 -13.49 -2.79
CA ASP A 110 4.33 -12.48 -2.45
C ASP A 110 3.95 -11.15 -3.11
N SER A 111 3.71 -10.10 -2.32
CA SER A 111 3.38 -8.77 -2.83
C SER A 111 4.58 -7.85 -2.68
N HIS A 112 5.30 -7.64 -3.78
CA HIS A 112 6.43 -6.72 -3.88
C HIS A 112 6.03 -5.25 -3.56
N PRO A 113 6.90 -4.48 -2.89
CA PRO A 113 6.67 -3.05 -2.65
C PRO A 113 6.88 -2.22 -3.92
N SER A 114 5.93 -1.33 -4.22
CA SER A 114 6.02 -0.35 -5.29
C SER A 114 7.03 0.75 -4.92
N SER A 115 8.23 0.70 -5.49
CA SER A 115 9.18 1.80 -5.47
C SER A 115 9.02 2.67 -6.72
N VAL A 116 8.69 3.95 -6.57
CA VAL A 116 8.79 4.93 -7.66
C VAL A 116 9.92 5.90 -7.36
N LEU A 117 10.90 5.90 -8.26
CA LEU A 117 11.98 6.88 -8.30
C LEU A 117 11.42 8.19 -8.86
N LEU A 118 11.44 9.26 -8.06
CA LEU A 118 11.14 10.60 -8.55
C LEU A 118 12.46 11.21 -9.07
N CYS A 119 12.60 11.27 -10.39
CA CYS A 119 13.66 12.03 -11.04
C CYS A 119 13.39 13.53 -10.96
#